data_AF-A0A1B7YHL7-F1
#
_entry.id   AF-A0A1B7YHL7-F1
#
_cell.length_a   1.000
_cell.length_b   1.000
_cell.length_c   1.000
_cell.angle_alpha   90.00
_cell.angle_beta   90.00
_cell.angle_gamma   90.00
#
_symmetry.space_group_name_H-M   'P 1'
#
loop_
_entity.id
_entity.type
_entity.pdbx_description
1 polymer ?
#
loop_
_entity_poly.entity_id
_entity_poly.type
_entity_poly.pdbx_seq_one_letter_code
_entity_poly.pdbx_strand_id
1 'polypeptide(L)'
;MDGAHGLSYIAPSPSRPRPYHLITSSPTELALIQEAERDVQHMLVWNYYGRDANWRVLEMKSEGTNLNCYDSILVNSKGRRHCRHPDYPTLNGKRLDESGCVLEQGNDGVECTPTEADYEVIETHGRPWIMLNVLNIGFEHAIQFSIDDHKLWIVANDGGFVKPQLVDVLYITNGARYTVLVKLDQEGDDYAMRLVSTSTHQNLHGYSVLRYPALRYPLHGAPMEVHNPRSGSPPCVNPNGSIDPLCNTTTPASLAPYPPSTPPSSNKTLHFRIAQQPSRYEEHVTECFLNQRPWQLYHAQMAPLLFIDNVSAVEPPIVGDLPWGTTVDVIVQNTVDDTMPLYKHGDPMFLLGSKPNATWEWGTVKEAIAAGVEGLNLKTPALQLVHDVPPLGWAVVRWEIRVRGATMLHSNKFKYYAMGMSAPLLEGMDSNMQNEIPEHAKSMPHVEFTPKNDGVFG
;
A
#
# COMPACT_ATOMS: atom_id res chain seq x y z
N MET A 1 -6.25 3.71 -10.51
CA MET A 1 -7.36 2.99 -11.15
C MET A 1 -7.25 3.14 -12.67
N ASP A 2 -7.54 4.32 -13.22
CA ASP A 2 -7.65 4.51 -14.68
C ASP A 2 -6.34 4.88 -15.40
N GLY A 3 -5.17 4.52 -14.82
CA GLY A 3 -3.86 4.74 -15.44
C GLY A 3 -3.24 6.15 -15.28
N ALA A 4 -3.90 7.07 -14.56
CA ALA A 4 -3.33 8.39 -14.26
C ALA A 4 -2.30 8.34 -13.11
N HIS A 5 -1.12 7.80 -13.39
CA HIS A 5 -0.01 7.71 -12.45
C HIS A 5 1.35 7.84 -13.15
N GLY A 6 2.39 8.08 -12.37
CA GLY A 6 3.76 8.16 -12.86
C GLY A 6 4.78 7.88 -11.76
N LEU A 7 6.03 7.77 -12.16
CA LEU A 7 7.15 7.60 -11.24
C LEU A 7 7.80 8.96 -10.95
N SER A 8 7.97 9.28 -9.68
CA SER A 8 8.92 10.29 -9.23
C SER A 8 9.99 9.61 -8.40
N TYR A 9 11.25 9.77 -8.80
CA TYR A 9 12.39 9.23 -8.06
C TYR A 9 13.29 10.38 -7.59
N ILE A 10 13.58 10.39 -6.30
CA ILE A 10 14.48 11.33 -5.67
C ILE A 10 15.70 10.55 -5.20
N ALA A 11 16.82 10.72 -5.91
CA ALA A 11 18.07 10.07 -5.56
C ALA A 11 18.54 10.50 -4.15
N PRO A 12 19.01 9.57 -3.30
CA PRO A 12 19.52 9.93 -1.99
C PRO A 12 20.75 10.86 -2.08
N SER A 13 20.71 12.00 -1.37
CA SER A 13 21.88 12.91 -1.26
C SER A 13 23.14 12.14 -0.84
N PRO A 14 24.34 12.45 -1.38
CA PRO A 14 25.61 11.85 -0.93
C PRO A 14 25.86 11.94 0.58
N SER A 15 25.30 12.95 1.25
CA SER A 15 25.42 13.12 2.71
C SER A 15 24.53 12.18 3.54
N ARG A 16 23.54 11.51 2.92
CA ARG A 16 22.65 10.58 3.62
C ARG A 16 23.41 9.27 3.92
N PRO A 17 23.49 8.81 5.18
CA PRO A 17 24.15 7.55 5.49
C PRO A 17 23.45 6.36 4.83
N ARG A 18 24.20 5.50 4.12
CA ARG A 18 23.71 4.26 3.53
C ARG A 18 23.91 3.09 4.50
N PRO A 19 22.95 2.15 4.61
CA PRO A 19 23.09 1.00 5.48
C PRO A 19 23.91 -0.15 4.88
N TYR A 20 24.50 -0.01 3.68
CA TYR A 20 25.07 -1.15 2.93
C TYR A 20 26.25 -1.86 3.61
N HIS A 21 26.98 -1.18 4.50
CA HIS A 21 28.01 -1.80 5.34
C HIS A 21 27.46 -2.84 6.33
N LEU A 22 26.14 -2.86 6.56
CA LEU A 22 25.45 -3.90 7.33
C LEU A 22 25.16 -5.16 6.50
N ILE A 23 25.30 -5.09 5.18
CA ILE A 23 25.12 -6.21 4.25
C ILE A 23 26.47 -6.89 3.98
N THR A 24 27.54 -6.11 3.81
CA THR A 24 28.88 -6.62 3.47
C THR A 24 29.98 -5.70 3.99
N SER A 25 31.12 -6.30 4.36
CA SER A 25 32.34 -5.60 4.75
C SER A 25 33.36 -5.48 3.61
N SER A 26 33.10 -6.10 2.45
CA SER A 26 34.01 -6.04 1.29
C SER A 26 33.91 -4.67 0.60
N PRO A 27 35.04 -3.92 0.47
CA PRO A 27 35.03 -2.64 -0.22
C PRO A 27 34.58 -2.74 -1.68
N THR A 28 34.91 -3.85 -2.35
CA THR A 28 34.49 -4.12 -3.73
C THR A 28 32.99 -4.33 -3.82
N GLU A 29 32.42 -5.16 -2.95
CA GLU A 29 30.96 -5.39 -2.93
C GLU A 29 30.19 -4.11 -2.60
N LEU A 30 30.70 -3.29 -1.68
CA LEU A 30 30.10 -1.99 -1.37
C LEU A 30 30.09 -1.05 -2.59
N ALA A 31 31.18 -1.02 -3.36
CA ALA A 31 31.24 -0.23 -4.59
C ALA A 31 30.24 -0.71 -5.65
N LEU A 32 30.06 -2.02 -5.78
CA LEU A 32 29.09 -2.64 -6.69
C LEU A 32 27.64 -2.37 -6.25
N ILE A 33 27.34 -2.43 -4.96
CA ILE A 33 26.02 -2.05 -4.42
C ILE A 33 25.74 -0.57 -4.68
N GLN A 34 26.74 0.31 -4.51
CA GLN A 34 26.60 1.73 -4.82
C GLN A 34 26.42 1.98 -6.32
N GLU A 35 26.97 1.13 -7.19
CA GLU A 35 26.69 1.16 -8.62
C GLU A 35 25.26 0.75 -8.93
N ALA A 36 24.74 -0.27 -8.25
CA ALA A 36 23.33 -0.64 -8.32
C ALA A 36 22.40 0.47 -7.81
N GLU A 37 22.78 1.24 -6.78
CA GLU A 37 22.03 2.44 -6.33
C GLU A 37 21.96 3.50 -7.44
N ARG A 38 23.06 3.74 -8.15
CA ARG A 38 23.13 4.73 -9.24
C ARG A 38 22.31 4.33 -10.46
N ASP A 39 22.12 3.03 -10.69
CA ASP A 39 21.35 2.46 -11.80
C ASP A 39 20.11 1.72 -11.31
N VAL A 40 19.44 2.28 -10.30
CA VAL A 40 18.25 1.68 -9.71
C VAL A 40 17.15 1.53 -10.76
N GLN A 41 16.52 0.36 -10.78
CA GLN A 41 15.37 0.09 -11.64
C GLN A 41 14.07 0.21 -10.85
N HIS A 42 12.94 0.36 -11.54
CA HIS A 42 11.66 0.63 -10.92
C HIS A 42 10.59 -0.33 -11.43
N MET A 43 9.80 -0.87 -10.51
CA MET A 43 8.67 -1.73 -10.76
C MET A 43 7.43 -1.10 -10.16
N LEU A 44 6.55 -0.58 -11.02
CA LEU A 44 5.24 -0.07 -10.65
C LEU A 44 4.26 -1.24 -10.79
N VAL A 45 3.69 -1.69 -9.69
CA VAL A 45 2.78 -2.83 -9.60
C VAL A 45 1.37 -2.34 -9.33
N TRP A 46 0.39 -2.81 -10.11
CA TRP A 46 -1.01 -2.55 -9.81
C TRP A 46 -1.95 -3.63 -10.33
N ASN A 47 -3.10 -3.74 -9.67
CA ASN A 47 -4.23 -4.51 -10.13
C ASN A 47 -5.04 -3.72 -11.18
N TYR A 48 -5.31 -4.34 -12.32
CA TYR A 48 -6.00 -3.75 -13.47
C TYR A 48 -7.40 -4.33 -13.65
N TYR A 49 -8.33 -3.50 -14.10
CA TYR A 49 -9.70 -3.89 -14.44
C TYR A 49 -10.06 -3.29 -15.81
N GLY A 50 -10.77 -4.03 -16.65
CA GLY A 50 -11.09 -3.65 -18.03
C GLY A 50 -12.12 -2.52 -18.17
N ARG A 51 -12.66 -2.00 -17.07
CA ARG A 51 -13.58 -0.85 -17.01
C ARG A 51 -13.00 0.25 -16.13
N ASP A 52 -13.35 1.49 -16.44
CA ASP A 52 -12.96 2.65 -15.65
C ASP A 52 -13.62 2.66 -14.26
N ALA A 53 -13.02 3.41 -13.34
CA ALA A 53 -13.49 3.51 -11.96
C ALA A 53 -14.93 4.05 -11.85
N ASN A 54 -15.36 4.94 -12.75
CA ASN A 54 -16.73 5.49 -12.70
C ASN A 54 -17.74 4.39 -13.00
N TRP A 55 -17.50 3.58 -14.03
CA TRP A 55 -18.35 2.44 -14.35
C TRP A 55 -18.49 1.50 -13.16
N ARG A 56 -17.39 1.18 -12.48
CA ARG A 56 -17.40 0.28 -11.31
C ARG A 56 -18.21 0.84 -10.15
N VAL A 57 -18.06 2.14 -9.86
CA VAL A 57 -18.80 2.80 -8.78
C VAL A 57 -20.29 2.87 -9.12
N LEU A 58 -20.64 3.13 -10.39
CA LEU A 58 -22.03 3.15 -10.85
C LEU A 58 -22.68 1.77 -10.77
N GLU A 59 -21.99 0.73 -11.24
CA GLU A 59 -22.45 -0.65 -11.18
C GLU A 59 -22.65 -1.12 -9.74
N MET A 60 -21.70 -0.83 -8.85
CA MET A 60 -21.85 -1.11 -7.41
C MET A 60 -23.08 -0.40 -6.83
N LYS A 61 -23.29 0.86 -7.20
CA LYS A 61 -24.44 1.64 -6.73
C LYS A 61 -25.78 1.09 -7.26
N SER A 62 -25.83 0.59 -8.51
CA SER A 62 -27.07 0.11 -9.14
C SER A 62 -27.38 -1.35 -8.86
N GLU A 63 -26.37 -2.19 -8.67
CA GLU A 63 -26.50 -3.65 -8.62
C GLU A 63 -25.89 -4.28 -7.37
N GLY A 64 -25.14 -3.51 -6.56
CA GLY A 64 -24.47 -4.02 -5.36
C GLY A 64 -23.22 -4.84 -5.64
N THR A 65 -22.58 -4.67 -6.80
CA THR A 65 -21.34 -5.37 -7.12
C THR A 65 -20.19 -4.96 -6.20
N ASN A 66 -19.33 -5.92 -5.83
CA ASN A 66 -18.21 -5.66 -4.94
C ASN A 66 -17.00 -5.07 -5.70
N LEU A 67 -16.31 -4.10 -5.10
CA LEU A 67 -15.16 -3.39 -5.71
C LEU A 67 -13.81 -4.11 -5.54
N ASN A 68 -13.85 -5.35 -5.04
CA ASN A 68 -12.69 -6.13 -4.62
C ASN A 68 -11.99 -6.89 -5.76
N CYS A 69 -12.67 -7.09 -6.89
CA CYS A 69 -12.27 -8.02 -7.95
C CYS A 69 -11.59 -7.31 -9.13
N TYR A 70 -10.49 -7.86 -9.62
CA TYR A 70 -9.67 -7.29 -10.71
C TYR A 70 -9.27 -8.35 -11.74
N ASP A 71 -8.94 -7.95 -12.96
CA ASP A 71 -8.67 -8.90 -14.06
C ASP A 71 -7.23 -9.42 -14.07
N SER A 72 -6.27 -8.60 -13.63
CA SER A 72 -4.84 -8.92 -13.70
C SER A 72 -4.01 -8.07 -12.76
N ILE A 73 -2.76 -8.50 -12.52
CA ILE A 73 -1.70 -7.65 -11.97
C ILE A 73 -0.78 -7.25 -13.11
N LEU A 74 -0.54 -5.95 -13.25
CA LEU A 74 0.40 -5.37 -14.20
C LEU A 74 1.65 -4.87 -13.49
N VAL A 75 2.77 -4.95 -14.19
CA VAL A 75 4.06 -4.36 -13.81
C VAL A 75 4.54 -3.49 -14.95
N ASN A 76 4.79 -2.20 -14.70
CA ASN A 76 5.21 -1.23 -15.72
C ASN A 76 4.34 -1.27 -17.01
N SER A 77 3.03 -1.43 -16.83
CA SER A 77 1.99 -1.50 -17.87
C SER A 77 2.00 -2.78 -18.70
N LYS A 78 2.74 -3.80 -18.28
CA LYS A 78 2.78 -5.12 -18.90
C LYS A 78 2.25 -6.19 -17.95
N GLY A 79 1.75 -7.27 -18.53
CA GLY A 79 1.03 -8.31 -17.81
C GLY A 79 -0.20 -8.74 -18.57
N ARG A 80 -0.80 -9.83 -18.11
CA ARG A 80 -1.92 -10.49 -18.79
C ARG A 80 -2.91 -11.06 -17.78
N ARG A 81 -4.14 -11.28 -18.23
CA ARG A 81 -5.19 -11.95 -17.46
C ARG A 81 -4.84 -13.42 -17.26
N HIS A 82 -4.73 -13.80 -15.99
CA HIS A 82 -4.63 -15.18 -15.54
C HIS A 82 -5.96 -15.59 -14.92
N CYS A 83 -6.53 -16.70 -15.39
CA CYS A 83 -7.70 -17.27 -14.73
C CYS A 83 -7.30 -17.94 -13.41
N ARG A 84 -8.30 -18.24 -12.58
CA ARG A 84 -8.12 -18.94 -11.32
C ARG A 84 -7.28 -20.19 -11.53
N HIS A 85 -6.23 -20.32 -10.73
CA HIS A 85 -5.39 -21.51 -10.77
C HIS A 85 -6.20 -22.76 -10.36
N PRO A 86 -6.18 -23.87 -11.14
CA PRO A 86 -7.03 -25.04 -10.91
C PRO A 86 -6.90 -25.63 -9.51
N ASP A 87 -5.67 -25.70 -8.99
CA ASP A 87 -5.35 -26.26 -7.66
C ASP A 87 -5.84 -25.41 -6.48
N TYR A 88 -6.31 -24.19 -6.73
CA TYR A 88 -6.81 -23.27 -5.71
C TYR A 88 -8.27 -22.87 -6.01
N PRO A 89 -9.25 -23.78 -5.87
CA PRO A 89 -10.67 -23.53 -6.14
C PRO A 89 -11.38 -22.76 -5.03
N THR A 90 -10.73 -22.59 -3.89
CA THR A 90 -11.29 -21.92 -2.73
C THR A 90 -10.29 -20.92 -2.14
N LEU A 91 -10.84 -19.93 -1.43
CA LEU A 91 -10.10 -18.97 -0.62
C LEU A 91 -10.84 -18.81 0.70
N ASN A 92 -10.15 -19.05 1.82
CA ASN A 92 -10.73 -18.99 3.17
C ASN A 92 -12.05 -19.78 3.31
N GLY A 93 -12.11 -20.96 2.70
CA GLY A 93 -13.30 -21.83 2.72
C GLY A 93 -14.44 -21.42 1.77
N LYS A 94 -14.32 -20.29 1.07
CA LYS A 94 -15.29 -19.83 0.06
C LYS A 94 -14.90 -20.28 -1.34
N ARG A 95 -15.88 -20.61 -2.18
CA ARG A 95 -15.66 -20.96 -3.58
C ARG A 95 -15.30 -19.74 -4.40
N LEU A 96 -14.46 -19.95 -5.41
CA LEU A 96 -14.06 -18.94 -6.35
C LEU A 96 -14.69 -19.16 -7.73
N ASP A 97 -14.97 -18.08 -8.44
CA ASP A 97 -15.30 -18.11 -9.87
C ASP A 97 -14.05 -18.35 -10.76
N GLU A 98 -14.22 -18.31 -12.07
CA GLU A 98 -13.10 -18.55 -13.00
C GLU A 98 -12.08 -17.40 -13.03
N SER A 99 -12.45 -16.20 -12.59
CA SER A 99 -11.56 -15.05 -12.42
C SER A 99 -10.79 -15.07 -11.09
N GLY A 100 -11.10 -16.03 -10.21
CA GLY A 100 -10.48 -16.18 -8.89
C GLY A 100 -11.17 -15.38 -7.80
N CYS A 101 -12.34 -14.79 -8.08
CA CYS A 101 -13.12 -14.00 -7.13
C CYS A 101 -14.03 -14.85 -6.27
N VAL A 102 -14.16 -14.49 -4.99
CA VAL A 102 -15.09 -15.15 -4.07
C VAL A 102 -16.53 -14.99 -4.58
N LEU A 103 -17.23 -16.12 -4.72
CA LEU A 103 -18.64 -16.13 -5.06
C LEU A 103 -19.46 -15.62 -3.86
N GLU A 104 -20.10 -14.47 -4.05
CA GLU A 104 -21.03 -13.87 -3.09
C GLU A 104 -22.48 -14.27 -3.40
N GLN A 105 -23.37 -14.15 -2.42
CA GLN A 105 -24.77 -14.56 -2.56
C GLN A 105 -25.48 -13.71 -3.62
N GLY A 106 -26.01 -14.34 -4.67
CA GLY A 106 -26.69 -13.67 -5.78
C GLY A 106 -25.78 -13.34 -6.97
N ASN A 107 -24.52 -13.75 -6.96
CA ASN A 107 -23.60 -13.63 -8.09
C ASN A 107 -23.35 -15.01 -8.74
N ASP A 108 -23.59 -15.11 -10.05
CA ASP A 108 -23.37 -16.34 -10.84
C ASP A 108 -21.88 -16.60 -11.16
N GLY A 109 -20.99 -15.66 -10.81
CA GLY A 109 -19.56 -15.70 -11.07
C GLY A 109 -19.20 -15.20 -12.46
N VAL A 110 -17.92 -14.87 -12.65
CA VAL A 110 -17.41 -14.36 -13.92
C VAL A 110 -16.64 -15.45 -14.66
N GLU A 111 -17.00 -15.70 -15.92
CA GLU A 111 -16.21 -16.54 -16.83
C GLU A 111 -14.83 -15.92 -17.11
N CYS A 112 -13.83 -16.77 -17.29
CA CYS A 112 -12.47 -16.32 -17.53
C CYS A 112 -11.85 -16.89 -18.78
N THR A 113 -11.38 -15.97 -19.64
CA THR A 113 -10.53 -16.26 -20.78
C THR A 113 -9.15 -15.66 -20.50
N PRO A 114 -8.08 -16.48 -20.46
CA PRO A 114 -6.73 -15.97 -20.30
C PRO A 114 -6.30 -15.17 -21.54
N THR A 115 -5.31 -14.30 -21.37
CA THR A 115 -4.73 -13.51 -22.46
C THR A 115 -3.23 -13.79 -22.57
N GLU A 116 -2.58 -13.30 -23.63
CA GLU A 116 -1.18 -13.66 -23.96
C GLU A 116 -0.22 -12.45 -23.98
N ALA A 117 -0.62 -11.30 -23.44
CA ALA A 117 0.21 -10.10 -23.42
C ALA A 117 1.54 -10.31 -22.65
N ASP A 118 2.61 -9.69 -23.15
CA ASP A 118 3.96 -9.85 -22.60
C ASP A 118 4.07 -9.40 -21.13
N TYR A 119 5.03 -9.98 -20.42
CA TYR A 119 5.41 -9.56 -19.07
C TYR A 119 6.48 -8.48 -19.10
N GLU A 120 6.62 -7.76 -17.99
CA GLU A 120 7.77 -6.90 -17.80
C GLU A 120 9.05 -7.72 -17.63
N VAL A 121 10.12 -7.26 -18.29
CA VAL A 121 11.45 -7.86 -18.22
C VAL A 121 12.39 -6.84 -17.58
N ILE A 122 13.00 -7.24 -16.46
CA ILE A 122 14.08 -6.51 -15.81
C ILE A 122 15.38 -7.22 -16.15
N GLU A 123 16.20 -6.59 -16.98
CA GLU A 123 17.48 -7.12 -17.43
C GLU A 123 18.54 -6.96 -16.34
N THR A 124 19.32 -8.01 -16.06
CA THR A 124 20.42 -7.93 -15.09
C THR A 124 21.67 -7.28 -15.66
N HIS A 125 21.77 -7.22 -16.99
CA HIS A 125 22.93 -6.71 -17.73
C HIS A 125 24.27 -7.34 -17.31
N GLY A 126 24.25 -8.58 -16.78
CA GLY A 126 25.46 -9.27 -16.30
C GLY A 126 26.10 -8.61 -15.06
N ARG A 127 25.36 -7.74 -14.36
CA ARG A 127 25.82 -7.11 -13.12
C ARG A 127 25.77 -8.11 -11.96
N PRO A 128 26.59 -7.94 -10.92
CA PRO A 128 26.57 -8.79 -9.72
C PRO A 128 25.49 -8.39 -8.70
N TRP A 129 24.95 -7.18 -8.84
CA TRP A 129 23.89 -6.65 -7.98
C TRP A 129 22.93 -5.80 -8.82
N ILE A 130 21.66 -5.84 -8.45
CA ILE A 130 20.62 -4.93 -8.94
C ILE A 130 19.87 -4.32 -7.76
N MET A 131 19.47 -3.07 -7.91
CA MET A 131 18.59 -2.39 -6.96
C MET A 131 17.24 -2.16 -7.63
N LEU A 132 16.17 -2.55 -6.96
CA LEU A 132 14.80 -2.42 -7.44
C LEU A 132 13.98 -1.60 -6.46
N ASN A 133 13.34 -0.54 -6.95
CA ASN A 133 12.22 0.08 -6.26
C ASN A 133 10.95 -0.64 -6.68
N VAL A 134 10.28 -1.29 -5.74
CA VAL A 134 9.00 -1.96 -5.96
C VAL A 134 7.90 -1.13 -5.31
N LEU A 135 6.98 -0.64 -6.12
CA LEU A 135 5.90 0.26 -5.71
C LEU A 135 4.57 -0.43 -5.96
N ASN A 136 3.77 -0.64 -4.92
CA ASN A 136 2.38 -1.03 -5.13
C ASN A 136 1.53 0.24 -5.29
N ILE A 137 1.27 0.61 -6.55
CA ILE A 137 0.37 1.72 -6.91
C ILE A 137 -1.06 1.22 -7.17
N GLY A 138 -1.29 -0.08 -6.96
CA GLY A 138 -2.60 -0.72 -6.99
C GLY A 138 -3.45 -0.30 -5.80
N PHE A 139 -4.72 -0.04 -6.07
CA PHE A 139 -5.64 0.45 -5.07
C PHE A 139 -6.46 -0.65 -4.41
N GLU A 140 -6.31 -1.95 -4.66
CA GLU A 140 -7.14 -2.93 -3.88
C GLU A 140 -6.33 -4.06 -3.25
N HIS A 141 -5.34 -4.61 -3.98
CA HIS A 141 -4.60 -5.77 -3.52
C HIS A 141 -3.24 -5.35 -2.98
N ALA A 142 -2.97 -5.69 -1.72
CA ALA A 142 -1.61 -5.84 -1.25
C ALA A 142 -0.96 -7.06 -1.92
N ILE A 143 0.36 -7.02 -2.11
CA ILE A 143 1.10 -7.96 -2.95
C ILE A 143 2.18 -8.67 -2.13
N GLN A 144 2.26 -9.99 -2.27
CA GLN A 144 3.47 -10.76 -1.98
C GLN A 144 4.34 -10.82 -3.23
N PHE A 145 5.57 -10.37 -3.10
CA PHE A 145 6.56 -10.31 -4.15
C PHE A 145 7.74 -11.24 -3.84
N SER A 146 8.13 -12.07 -4.80
CA SER A 146 9.34 -12.90 -4.72
C SER A 146 10.00 -13.01 -6.09
N ILE A 147 11.28 -13.37 -6.10
CA ILE A 147 12.03 -13.69 -7.31
C ILE A 147 12.53 -15.12 -7.16
N ASP A 148 12.17 -15.99 -8.10
CA ASP A 148 12.58 -17.39 -8.04
C ASP A 148 14.11 -17.51 -7.94
N ASP A 149 14.58 -18.37 -7.05
CA ASP A 149 16.01 -18.61 -6.76
C ASP A 149 16.81 -17.39 -6.26
N HIS A 150 16.16 -16.30 -5.83
CA HIS A 150 16.83 -15.09 -5.33
C HIS A 150 16.27 -14.61 -3.99
N LYS A 151 17.17 -14.10 -3.15
CA LYS A 151 16.81 -13.39 -1.92
C LYS A 151 16.82 -11.87 -2.12
N LEU A 152 16.03 -11.18 -1.32
CA LEU A 152 15.84 -9.73 -1.34
C LEU A 152 16.40 -9.11 -0.06
N TRP A 153 17.36 -8.19 -0.18
CA TRP A 153 17.75 -7.30 0.90
C TRP A 153 16.87 -6.06 0.90
N ILE A 154 15.91 -5.95 1.82
CA ILE A 154 15.12 -4.73 2.00
C ILE A 154 16.04 -3.66 2.60
N VAL A 155 16.26 -2.56 1.89
CA VAL A 155 17.18 -1.49 2.32
C VAL A 155 16.51 -0.15 2.53
N ALA A 156 15.33 0.06 1.95
CA ALA A 156 14.51 1.25 2.21
C ALA A 156 13.02 0.95 2.06
N ASN A 157 12.21 1.84 2.61
CA ASN A 157 10.77 1.93 2.40
C ASN A 157 10.37 3.40 2.20
N ASP A 158 9.07 3.69 2.18
CA ASP A 158 8.50 5.03 2.06
C ASP A 158 9.07 6.09 3.02
N GLY A 159 9.49 5.67 4.22
CA GLY A 159 10.09 6.56 5.23
C GLY A 159 11.59 6.76 5.06
N GLY A 160 12.23 6.03 4.14
CA GLY A 160 13.66 6.12 3.84
C GLY A 160 14.42 4.82 4.07
N PHE A 161 15.74 4.93 4.24
CA PHE A 161 16.58 3.78 4.52
C PHE A 161 16.17 3.10 5.84
N VAL A 162 16.27 1.78 5.85
CA VAL A 162 15.99 0.93 7.02
C VAL A 162 17.23 0.12 7.39
N LYS A 163 17.22 -0.47 8.57
CA LYS A 163 18.19 -1.52 8.89
C LYS A 163 17.93 -2.72 7.94
N PRO A 164 18.93 -3.16 7.14
CA PRO A 164 18.69 -4.15 6.12
C PRO A 164 18.19 -5.48 6.68
N GLN A 165 17.25 -6.09 5.97
CA GLN A 165 16.73 -7.43 6.28
C GLN A 165 16.72 -8.28 5.02
N LEU A 166 17.19 -9.53 5.13
CA LEU A 166 17.24 -10.49 4.04
C LEU A 166 16.00 -11.38 4.07
N VAL A 167 15.20 -11.34 3.02
CA VAL A 167 13.94 -12.09 2.89
C VAL A 167 13.85 -12.84 1.56
N ASP A 168 13.01 -13.86 1.49
CA ASP A 168 12.61 -14.55 0.26
C ASP A 168 11.34 -13.89 -0.33
N VAL A 169 10.44 -13.43 0.54
CA VAL A 169 9.17 -12.79 0.16
C VAL A 169 9.04 -11.41 0.78
N LEU A 170 8.77 -10.41 -0.06
CA LEU A 170 8.45 -9.05 0.31
C LEU A 170 6.93 -8.83 0.26
N TYR A 171 6.33 -8.45 1.39
CA TYR A 171 4.95 -7.98 1.45
C TYR A 171 4.87 -6.47 1.18
N ILE A 172 3.98 -6.06 0.28
CA ILE A 172 3.80 -4.67 -0.15
C ILE A 172 2.32 -4.29 -0.10
N THR A 173 1.94 -3.56 0.95
CA THR A 173 0.58 -3.04 1.07
C THR A 173 0.28 -1.94 0.05
N ASN A 174 -0.99 -1.60 -0.14
CA ASN A 174 -1.43 -0.60 -1.12
C ASN A 174 -0.78 0.76 -0.86
N GLY A 175 -0.13 1.35 -1.86
CA GLY A 175 0.53 2.66 -1.77
C GLY A 175 1.92 2.63 -1.14
N ALA A 176 2.35 1.46 -0.67
CA ALA A 176 3.69 1.28 -0.12
C ALA A 176 4.73 1.07 -1.22
N ARG A 177 5.96 1.47 -0.91
CA ARG A 177 7.13 1.34 -1.74
C ARG A 177 8.27 0.77 -0.89
N TYR A 178 9.04 -0.10 -1.51
CA TYR A 178 10.23 -0.68 -0.92
C TYR A 178 11.37 -0.64 -1.92
N THR A 179 12.58 -0.43 -1.42
CA THR A 179 13.80 -0.60 -2.20
C THR A 179 14.46 -1.89 -1.75
N VAL A 180 14.71 -2.80 -2.69
CA VAL A 180 15.41 -4.05 -2.45
C VAL A 180 16.72 -4.11 -3.24
N LEU A 181 17.73 -4.70 -2.64
CA LEU A 181 18.95 -5.15 -3.32
C LEU A 181 18.85 -6.65 -3.57
N VAL A 182 19.19 -7.06 -4.78
CA VAL A 182 19.20 -8.47 -5.18
C VAL A 182 20.61 -8.80 -5.64
N LYS A 183 21.21 -9.82 -5.03
CA LYS A 183 22.49 -10.35 -5.49
C LYS A 183 22.23 -11.23 -6.71
N LEU A 184 23.01 -11.03 -7.75
CA LEU A 184 22.84 -11.70 -9.03
C LEU A 184 23.89 -12.79 -9.21
N ASP A 185 23.65 -13.93 -8.55
CA ASP A 185 24.59 -15.06 -8.45
C ASP A 185 24.06 -16.37 -9.04
N GLN A 186 23.00 -16.28 -9.85
CA GLN A 186 22.39 -17.43 -10.52
C GLN A 186 22.92 -17.61 -11.96
N GLU A 187 22.66 -18.76 -12.57
CA GLU A 187 23.05 -19.05 -13.96
C GLU A 187 22.31 -18.16 -14.98
N GLY A 188 22.88 -18.03 -16.18
CA GLY A 188 22.28 -17.25 -17.25
C GLY A 188 20.95 -17.84 -17.74
N ASP A 189 19.83 -17.31 -17.27
CA ASP A 189 18.47 -17.71 -17.65
C ASP A 189 17.41 -16.63 -17.33
N ASP A 190 16.12 -16.93 -17.53
CA ASP A 190 14.98 -16.18 -17.00
C ASP A 190 14.52 -16.73 -15.65
N TYR A 191 14.32 -15.83 -14.69
CA TYR A 191 13.77 -16.14 -13.38
C TYR A 191 12.43 -15.41 -13.20
N ALA A 192 11.40 -16.14 -12.79
CA ALA A 192 10.08 -15.54 -12.59
C ALA A 192 10.09 -14.63 -11.35
N MET A 193 9.64 -13.40 -11.54
CA MET A 193 9.25 -12.51 -10.46
C MET A 193 7.76 -12.69 -10.22
N ARG A 194 7.37 -13.20 -9.06
CA ARG A 194 5.98 -13.58 -8.74
C ARG A 194 5.31 -12.50 -7.93
N LEU A 195 4.14 -12.06 -8.38
CA LEU A 195 3.31 -11.05 -7.71
C LEU A 195 1.95 -11.67 -7.42
N VAL A 196 1.63 -11.86 -6.13
CA VAL A 196 0.37 -12.51 -5.73
C VAL A 196 -0.39 -11.65 -4.73
N SER A 197 -1.67 -11.48 -4.98
CA SER A 197 -2.62 -10.79 -4.09
C SER A 197 -2.70 -11.47 -2.73
N THR A 198 -2.75 -10.67 -1.67
CA THR A 198 -3.08 -11.13 -0.31
C THR A 198 -4.54 -10.89 0.06
N SER A 199 -5.38 -10.50 -0.89
CA SER A 199 -6.81 -10.27 -0.67
C SER A 199 -7.50 -11.54 -0.19
N THR A 200 -8.44 -11.38 0.74
CA THR A 200 -9.33 -12.47 1.20
C THR A 200 -10.55 -12.66 0.29
N HIS A 201 -10.68 -11.81 -0.74
CA HIS A 201 -11.81 -11.79 -1.68
C HIS A 201 -11.45 -12.26 -3.10
N GLN A 202 -10.16 -12.38 -3.42
CA GLN A 202 -9.73 -12.84 -4.73
C GLN A 202 -8.32 -13.45 -4.71
N ASN A 203 -8.20 -14.62 -5.34
CA ASN A 203 -6.91 -15.16 -5.77
C ASN A 203 -6.53 -14.51 -7.10
N LEU A 204 -5.57 -13.60 -7.06
CA LEU A 204 -5.07 -12.88 -8.23
C LEU A 204 -3.55 -12.95 -8.24
N HIS A 205 -2.97 -13.28 -9.38
CA HIS A 205 -1.52 -13.38 -9.54
C HIS A 205 -1.08 -12.83 -10.90
N GLY A 206 0.18 -12.41 -10.95
CA GLY A 206 0.85 -11.94 -12.16
C GLY A 206 2.36 -12.17 -12.06
N TYR A 207 3.05 -11.92 -13.16
CA TYR A 207 4.46 -12.21 -13.29
C TYR A 207 5.24 -11.06 -13.92
N SER A 208 6.53 -11.03 -13.63
CA SER A 208 7.57 -10.34 -14.40
C SER A 208 8.77 -11.26 -14.52
N VAL A 209 9.79 -10.87 -15.26
CA VAL A 209 10.96 -11.70 -15.53
C VAL A 209 12.23 -10.97 -15.12
N LEU A 210 13.05 -11.57 -14.27
CA LEU A 210 14.44 -11.17 -14.07
C LEU A 210 15.29 -11.92 -15.11
N ARG A 211 15.89 -11.19 -16.05
CA ARG A 211 16.58 -11.78 -17.19
C ARG A 211 18.08 -11.65 -17.08
N TYR A 212 18.76 -12.79 -17.04
CA TYR A 212 20.21 -12.84 -17.19
C TYR A 212 20.64 -12.94 -18.65
N PRO A 213 21.84 -12.43 -18.99
CA PRO A 213 22.47 -12.69 -20.27
C PRO A 213 22.61 -14.19 -20.53
N ALA A 214 21.97 -14.67 -21.58
CA ALA A 214 21.99 -16.06 -22.02
C ALA A 214 21.78 -16.16 -23.53
N LEU A 215 22.28 -17.22 -24.16
CA LEU A 215 21.99 -17.50 -25.56
C LEU A 215 20.53 -17.95 -25.69
N ARG A 216 19.74 -17.23 -26.48
CA ARG A 216 18.30 -17.46 -26.63
C ARG A 216 17.91 -17.49 -28.10
N TYR A 217 16.94 -18.34 -28.40
CA TYR A 217 16.32 -18.45 -29.73
C TYR A 217 14.82 -18.17 -29.58
N PRO A 218 14.41 -16.90 -29.43
CA PRO A 218 13.01 -16.57 -29.21
C PRO A 218 12.17 -16.99 -30.42
N LEU A 219 11.04 -17.64 -30.16
CA LEU A 219 10.02 -17.89 -31.16
C LEU A 219 9.13 -16.65 -31.25
N HIS A 220 9.33 -15.84 -32.29
CA HIS A 220 8.52 -14.64 -32.50
C HIS A 220 7.03 -14.99 -32.61
N GLY A 221 6.19 -14.33 -31.82
CA GLY A 221 4.75 -14.55 -31.76
C GLY A 221 4.29 -15.64 -30.80
N ALA A 222 5.20 -16.37 -30.15
CA ALA A 222 4.86 -17.25 -29.04
C ALA A 222 4.67 -16.43 -27.74
N PRO A 223 3.68 -16.75 -26.90
CA PRO A 223 3.52 -16.11 -25.59
C PRO A 223 4.75 -16.33 -24.72
N MET A 224 5.13 -15.34 -23.90
CA MET A 224 6.21 -15.58 -22.92
C MET A 224 5.78 -16.65 -21.91
N GLU A 225 6.63 -17.66 -21.74
CA GLU A 225 6.43 -18.72 -20.74
C GLU A 225 6.90 -18.27 -19.36
N VAL A 226 6.28 -18.84 -18.31
CA VAL A 226 6.71 -18.68 -16.92
C VAL A 226 7.16 -20.05 -16.43
N HIS A 227 8.45 -20.17 -16.14
CA HIS A 227 9.02 -21.43 -15.67
C HIS A 227 8.92 -21.56 -14.15
N ASN A 228 9.08 -22.79 -13.67
CA ASN A 228 9.27 -23.06 -12.24
C ASN A 228 10.71 -22.72 -11.82
N PRO A 229 10.99 -22.56 -10.51
CA PRO A 229 12.34 -22.32 -10.02
C PRO A 229 13.32 -23.37 -10.52
N ARG A 230 14.49 -22.92 -10.97
CA ARG A 230 15.48 -23.75 -11.66
C ARG A 230 16.25 -24.64 -10.67
N SER A 231 16.32 -24.20 -9.41
CA SER A 231 16.79 -25.02 -8.29
C SER A 231 15.96 -26.30 -8.07
N GLY A 232 14.75 -26.38 -8.64
CA GLY A 232 13.77 -27.45 -8.39
C GLY A 232 13.02 -27.29 -7.05
N SER A 233 13.28 -26.22 -6.31
CA SER A 233 12.50 -25.87 -5.12
C SER A 233 11.11 -25.34 -5.52
N PRO A 234 10.10 -25.47 -4.63
CA PRO A 234 8.82 -24.82 -4.86
C PRO A 234 8.98 -23.30 -4.88
N PRO A 235 8.12 -22.57 -5.63
CA PRO A 235 8.03 -21.12 -5.52
C PRO A 235 7.77 -20.67 -4.09
N CYS A 236 8.39 -19.56 -3.68
CA CYS A 236 8.17 -19.04 -2.33
C CYS A 236 6.75 -18.48 -2.11
N VAL A 237 6.07 -18.07 -3.18
CA VAL A 237 4.70 -17.56 -3.11
C VAL A 237 3.80 -18.37 -4.04
N ASN A 238 2.77 -18.97 -3.46
CA ASN A 238 1.77 -19.75 -4.18
C ASN A 238 0.68 -18.85 -4.78
N PRO A 239 -0.04 -19.29 -5.84
CA PRO A 239 -1.11 -18.50 -6.47
C PRO A 239 -2.28 -18.06 -5.57
N ASN A 240 -2.45 -18.67 -4.39
CA ASN A 240 -3.44 -18.26 -3.38
C ASN A 240 -2.88 -17.28 -2.32
N GLY A 241 -1.65 -16.81 -2.48
CA GLY A 241 -0.99 -15.89 -1.56
C GLY A 241 -0.42 -16.56 -0.30
N SER A 242 -0.36 -17.89 -0.22
CA SER A 242 0.38 -18.55 0.85
C SER A 242 1.88 -18.58 0.55
N ILE A 243 2.68 -18.34 1.59
CA ILE A 243 4.15 -18.41 1.53
C ILE A 243 4.58 -19.85 1.84
N ASP A 244 5.52 -20.38 1.06
CA ASP A 244 6.11 -21.70 1.32
C ASP A 244 6.81 -21.71 2.69
N PRO A 245 6.64 -22.75 3.53
CA PRO A 245 7.22 -22.80 4.87
C PRO A 245 8.75 -22.68 4.94
N LEU A 246 9.47 -22.97 3.85
CA LEU A 246 10.93 -22.84 3.78
C LEU A 246 11.38 -21.42 3.45
N CYS A 247 10.48 -20.57 2.97
CA CYS A 247 10.77 -19.19 2.59
C CYS A 247 10.53 -18.25 3.76
N ASN A 248 11.47 -17.34 4.00
CA ASN A 248 11.34 -16.33 5.04
C ASN A 248 10.67 -15.05 4.51
N THR A 249 9.93 -14.40 5.40
CA THR A 249 9.37 -13.06 5.16
C THR A 249 9.57 -12.23 6.42
N THR A 250 9.26 -10.94 6.33
CA THR A 250 9.34 -10.01 7.45
C THR A 250 8.06 -9.19 7.56
N THR A 251 7.80 -8.66 8.75
CA THR A 251 6.70 -7.72 8.96
C THR A 251 7.18 -6.29 8.72
N PRO A 252 6.38 -5.44 8.04
CA PRO A 252 6.71 -4.02 7.88
C PRO A 252 7.03 -3.32 9.21
N ALA A 253 6.33 -3.69 10.28
CA ALA A 253 6.53 -3.18 11.64
C ALA A 253 7.95 -3.40 12.21
N SER A 254 8.70 -4.37 11.67
CA SER A 254 10.07 -4.68 12.12
C SER A 254 11.15 -3.84 11.43
N LEU A 255 10.80 -3.08 10.38
CA LEU A 255 11.73 -2.32 9.55
C LEU A 255 12.11 -0.98 10.21
N ALA A 256 13.00 -1.05 11.19
CA ALA A 256 13.51 0.13 11.89
C ALA A 256 14.27 1.06 10.93
N PRO A 257 14.10 2.39 11.05
CA PRO A 257 14.78 3.37 10.20
C PRO A 257 16.29 3.36 10.39
N TYR A 258 17.01 3.70 9.32
CA TYR A 258 18.46 3.92 9.30
C TYR A 258 18.80 5.32 8.75
N PRO A 259 19.55 6.15 9.49
CA PRO A 259 20.01 5.93 10.87
C PRO A 259 18.82 5.80 11.86
N PRO A 260 19.04 5.22 13.05
CA PRO A 260 17.98 5.07 14.05
C PRO A 260 17.30 6.40 14.35
N SER A 261 15.97 6.39 14.33
CA SER A 261 15.14 7.54 14.68
C SER A 261 14.12 7.10 15.73
N THR A 262 14.16 7.75 16.89
CA THR A 262 13.22 7.49 17.99
C THR A 262 12.05 8.47 17.88
N PRO A 263 10.79 8.00 18.02
CA PRO A 263 9.64 8.90 18.01
C PRO A 263 9.69 9.90 19.18
N PRO A 264 9.32 11.17 18.97
CA PRO A 264 9.19 12.14 20.06
C PRO A 264 8.08 11.73 21.04
N SER A 265 8.08 12.33 22.22
CA SER A 265 7.01 12.16 23.21
C SER A 265 5.73 12.82 22.70
N SER A 266 4.63 12.07 22.69
CA SER A 266 3.31 12.60 22.33
C SER A 266 2.79 13.59 23.37
N ASN A 267 2.12 14.63 22.88
CA ASN A 267 1.38 15.61 23.68
C ASN A 267 -0.09 15.76 23.25
N LYS A 268 -0.54 15.00 22.23
CA LYS A 268 -1.95 14.93 21.82
C LYS A 268 -2.33 13.49 21.46
N THR A 269 -3.52 13.06 21.84
CA THR A 269 -4.04 11.74 21.47
C THR A 269 -5.35 11.90 20.71
N LEU A 270 -5.49 11.20 19.58
CA LEU A 270 -6.71 11.07 18.81
C LEU A 270 -7.14 9.60 18.79
N HIS A 271 -8.45 9.39 18.81
CA HIS A 271 -9.07 8.06 18.73
C HIS A 271 -9.87 7.97 17.45
N PHE A 272 -9.41 7.14 16.53
CA PHE A 272 -10.09 6.90 15.26
C PHE A 272 -10.71 5.50 15.26
N ARG A 273 -11.86 5.39 14.59
CA ARG A 273 -12.50 4.11 14.31
C ARG A 273 -12.57 3.89 12.81
N ILE A 274 -12.15 2.71 12.36
CA ILE A 274 -12.47 2.19 11.03
C ILE A 274 -13.76 1.36 11.18
N ALA A 275 -14.81 1.78 10.49
CA ALA A 275 -16.10 1.11 10.53
C ALA A 275 -16.86 1.29 9.21
N GLN A 276 -17.99 0.59 9.13
CA GLN A 276 -18.88 0.58 7.99
C GLN A 276 -20.34 0.59 8.44
N GLN A 277 -21.22 1.12 7.61
CA GLN A 277 -22.67 1.17 7.83
C GLN A 277 -23.42 1.08 6.49
N PRO A 278 -24.63 0.50 6.45
CA PRO A 278 -25.49 0.64 5.27
C PRO A 278 -25.77 2.11 4.99
N SER A 279 -25.76 2.52 3.72
CA SER A 279 -26.14 3.88 3.34
C SER A 279 -27.62 4.11 3.65
N ARG A 280 -27.94 5.34 4.07
CA ARG A 280 -29.33 5.78 4.26
C ARG A 280 -30.00 6.20 2.96
N TYR A 281 -29.21 6.44 1.91
CA TYR A 281 -29.66 7.10 0.69
C TYR A 281 -29.52 6.21 -0.55
N GLU A 282 -28.68 5.19 -0.49
CA GLU A 282 -28.35 4.34 -1.62
C GLU A 282 -28.50 2.87 -1.22
N GLU A 283 -29.45 2.15 -1.84
CA GLU A 283 -29.90 0.81 -1.43
C GLU A 283 -28.77 -0.22 -1.33
N HIS A 284 -27.85 -0.20 -2.31
CA HIS A 284 -26.80 -1.20 -2.43
C HIS A 284 -25.44 -0.77 -1.86
N VAL A 285 -25.36 0.43 -1.27
CA VAL A 285 -24.09 1.02 -0.84
C VAL A 285 -23.84 0.75 0.64
N THR A 286 -22.63 0.28 0.95
CA THR A 286 -22.08 0.26 2.31
C THR A 286 -21.08 1.39 2.47
N GLU A 287 -21.44 2.39 3.27
CA GLU A 287 -20.57 3.53 3.57
C GLU A 287 -19.49 3.09 4.55
N CYS A 288 -18.28 3.56 4.31
CA CYS A 288 -17.11 3.26 5.10
C CYS A 288 -16.54 4.54 5.67
N PHE A 289 -16.00 4.51 6.88
CA PHE A 289 -15.46 5.71 7.49
C PHE A 289 -14.26 5.44 8.37
N LEU A 290 -13.39 6.45 8.39
CA LEU A 290 -12.34 6.61 9.38
C LEU A 290 -12.79 7.72 10.35
N ASN A 291 -12.42 7.63 11.62
CA ASN A 291 -12.83 8.54 12.68
C ASN A 291 -14.30 8.36 13.10
N GLN A 292 -15.27 9.00 12.43
CA GLN A 292 -16.66 9.04 12.92
C GLN A 292 -17.76 8.91 11.87
N ARG A 293 -17.59 9.49 10.67
CA ARG A 293 -18.60 9.45 9.61
C ARG A 293 -17.94 9.43 8.22
N PRO A 294 -18.65 8.95 7.18
CA PRO A 294 -18.10 8.88 5.83
C PRO A 294 -17.69 10.25 5.32
N TRP A 295 -16.55 10.31 4.64
CA TRP A 295 -16.13 11.47 3.86
C TRP A 295 -16.76 11.38 2.46
N GLN A 296 -17.39 12.45 1.99
CA GLN A 296 -18.11 12.38 0.71
C GLN A 296 -17.12 12.30 -0.45
N LEU A 297 -17.41 11.44 -1.43
CA LEU A 297 -16.54 11.22 -2.58
C LEU A 297 -16.38 12.49 -3.43
N TYR A 298 -17.48 13.24 -3.63
CA TYR A 298 -17.49 14.46 -4.45
C TYR A 298 -17.00 15.71 -3.72
N HIS A 299 -16.53 15.60 -2.47
CA HIS A 299 -15.91 16.73 -1.77
C HIS A 299 -14.70 17.30 -2.52
N ALA A 300 -14.07 16.51 -3.40
CA ALA A 300 -13.01 16.97 -4.31
C ALA A 300 -13.46 18.04 -5.32
N GLN A 301 -14.77 18.18 -5.55
CA GLN A 301 -15.35 19.21 -6.42
C GLN A 301 -15.74 20.47 -5.64
N MET A 302 -15.90 20.37 -4.32
CA MET A 302 -16.27 21.48 -3.44
C MET A 302 -15.07 22.40 -3.16
N ALA A 303 -15.34 23.53 -2.49
CA ALA A 303 -14.30 24.43 -2.02
C ALA A 303 -13.27 23.66 -1.16
N PRO A 304 -11.95 23.75 -1.46
CA PRO A 304 -10.91 23.07 -0.70
C PRO A 304 -10.93 23.46 0.78
N LEU A 305 -10.68 22.50 1.68
CA LEU A 305 -10.54 22.76 3.12
C LEU A 305 -9.39 23.73 3.45
N LEU A 306 -8.45 23.91 2.54
CA LEU A 306 -7.40 24.92 2.66
C LEU A 306 -7.98 26.35 2.75
N PHE A 307 -9.20 26.57 2.24
CA PHE A 307 -9.88 27.88 2.20
C PHE A 307 -10.84 28.07 3.38
N ILE A 308 -10.81 27.21 4.39
CA ILE A 308 -11.73 27.31 5.53
C ILE A 308 -11.41 28.53 6.39
N ASP A 309 -12.43 29.29 6.80
CA ASP A 309 -12.26 30.50 7.63
C ASP A 309 -11.92 30.17 9.08
N ASN A 310 -12.57 29.14 9.63
CA ASN A 310 -12.44 28.76 11.03
C ASN A 310 -11.93 27.32 11.16
N VAL A 311 -10.60 27.19 11.23
CA VAL A 311 -9.89 25.90 11.39
C VAL A 311 -10.22 25.17 12.71
N SER A 312 -10.82 25.86 13.69
CA SER A 312 -11.21 25.30 14.98
C SER A 312 -12.69 24.85 15.03
N ALA A 313 -13.52 25.34 14.12
CA ALA A 313 -14.95 25.02 14.05
C ALA A 313 -15.23 24.03 12.91
N VAL A 314 -14.56 22.88 12.94
CA VAL A 314 -14.75 21.79 11.98
C VAL A 314 -15.59 20.68 12.59
N GLU A 315 -16.39 20.05 11.74
CA GLU A 315 -17.11 18.84 12.12
C GLU A 315 -16.35 17.59 11.61
N PRO A 316 -16.49 16.43 12.28
CA PRO A 316 -15.95 15.17 11.80
C PRO A 316 -16.34 14.87 10.34
N PRO A 317 -15.64 14.00 9.58
CA PRO A 317 -14.42 13.32 9.98
C PRO A 317 -13.19 14.25 9.98
N ILE A 318 -13.36 15.54 9.65
CA ILE A 318 -12.28 16.55 9.66
C ILE A 318 -11.75 16.71 11.08
N VAL A 319 -10.43 16.74 11.20
CA VAL A 319 -9.73 16.97 12.48
C VAL A 319 -8.96 18.28 12.40
N GLY A 320 -9.38 19.25 13.23
CA GLY A 320 -8.69 20.51 13.45
C GLY A 320 -7.79 20.50 14.68
N ASP A 321 -7.34 21.69 15.09
CA ASP A 321 -6.53 21.91 16.29
C ASP A 321 -5.23 21.08 16.29
N LEU A 322 -4.53 21.00 15.15
CA LEU A 322 -3.26 20.29 15.02
C LEU A 322 -2.12 21.30 14.82
N PRO A 323 -1.73 22.10 15.84
CA PRO A 323 -0.73 23.13 15.64
C PRO A 323 0.66 22.53 15.32
N TRP A 324 1.46 23.32 14.60
CA TRP A 324 2.84 22.96 14.24
C TRP A 324 3.67 22.52 15.46
N GLY A 325 4.46 21.46 15.31
CA GLY A 325 5.31 20.89 16.37
C GLY A 325 4.59 20.00 17.37
N THR A 326 3.26 19.85 17.27
CA THR A 326 2.51 18.86 18.07
C THR A 326 2.95 17.46 17.70
N THR A 327 3.20 16.60 18.68
CA THR A 327 3.39 15.16 18.45
C THR A 327 2.10 14.45 18.81
N VAL A 328 1.48 13.82 17.83
CA VAL A 328 0.18 13.17 17.98
C VAL A 328 0.32 11.65 18.00
N ASP A 329 -0.35 11.02 18.95
CA ASP A 329 -0.72 9.61 18.87
C ASP A 329 -2.10 9.49 18.24
N VAL A 330 -2.22 8.66 17.20
CA VAL A 330 -3.52 8.25 16.66
C VAL A 330 -3.70 6.77 16.92
N ILE A 331 -4.64 6.49 17.81
CA ILE A 331 -5.07 5.14 18.15
C ILE A 331 -6.22 4.80 17.21
N VAL A 332 -6.03 3.79 16.37
CA VAL A 332 -7.01 3.37 15.38
C VAL A 332 -7.57 2.01 15.75
N GLN A 333 -8.88 1.94 16.03
CA GLN A 333 -9.60 0.68 16.19
C GLN A 333 -10.24 0.28 14.87
N ASN A 334 -9.91 -0.90 14.35
CA ASN A 334 -10.55 -1.51 13.21
C ASN A 334 -11.66 -2.46 13.63
N THR A 335 -12.88 -2.18 13.18
CA THR A 335 -14.04 -3.06 13.42
C THR A 335 -14.50 -3.78 12.15
N VAL A 336 -13.74 -3.65 11.06
CA VAL A 336 -13.95 -4.37 9.80
C VAL A 336 -13.04 -5.61 9.79
N ASP A 337 -13.56 -6.73 9.29
CA ASP A 337 -12.82 -7.98 9.13
C ASP A 337 -12.01 -7.97 7.82
N ASP A 338 -11.21 -6.93 7.65
CA ASP A 338 -10.22 -6.79 6.57
C ASP A 338 -9.04 -5.94 7.05
N THR A 339 -7.88 -6.15 6.46
CA THR A 339 -6.69 -5.33 6.70
C THR A 339 -6.87 -3.97 6.03
N MET A 340 -6.66 -2.90 6.80
CA MET A 340 -6.84 -1.53 6.32
C MET A 340 -5.51 -0.80 6.15
N PRO A 341 -5.02 -0.55 4.92
CA PRO A 341 -3.82 0.24 4.69
C PRO A 341 -4.13 1.72 4.87
N LEU A 342 -3.68 2.33 5.97
CA LEU A 342 -3.85 3.76 6.20
C LEU A 342 -2.67 4.55 5.64
N TYR A 343 -2.94 5.28 4.56
CA TYR A 343 -1.99 6.18 3.89
C TYR A 343 -2.13 7.59 4.48
N LYS A 344 -1.00 8.16 4.89
CA LYS A 344 -0.92 9.55 5.37
C LYS A 344 -0.32 10.47 4.32
N HIS A 345 -0.98 11.58 4.06
CA HIS A 345 -0.42 12.71 3.34
C HIS A 345 0.57 13.49 4.23
N GLY A 346 1.66 13.98 3.64
CA GLY A 346 2.68 14.76 4.33
C GLY A 346 3.79 13.90 4.92
N ASP A 347 3.98 13.99 6.23
CA ASP A 347 5.05 13.27 6.93
C ASP A 347 4.75 11.78 7.15
N PRO A 348 5.78 10.91 7.14
CA PRO A 348 5.64 9.50 7.52
C PRO A 348 5.31 9.34 9.01
N MET A 349 4.69 8.22 9.33
CA MET A 349 4.22 7.86 10.66
C MET A 349 5.08 6.75 11.26
N PHE A 350 5.38 6.83 12.56
CA PHE A 350 5.89 5.71 13.33
C PHE A 350 4.76 4.76 13.67
N LEU A 351 4.93 3.45 13.45
CA LEU A 351 4.03 2.43 13.98
C LEU A 351 4.53 1.97 15.35
N LEU A 352 3.85 2.41 16.41
CA LEU A 352 4.23 2.05 17.77
C LEU A 352 3.82 0.62 18.09
N GLY A 353 2.71 0.13 17.55
CA GLY A 353 2.30 -1.26 17.70
C GLY A 353 0.96 -1.51 17.04
N SER A 354 0.64 -2.78 16.83
CA SER A 354 -0.64 -3.23 16.32
C SER A 354 -0.96 -4.63 16.83
N LYS A 355 -2.26 -4.95 16.89
CA LYS A 355 -2.72 -6.27 17.32
C LYS A 355 -4.02 -6.65 16.61
N PRO A 356 -4.08 -7.79 15.89
CA PRO A 356 -5.32 -8.30 15.31
C PRO A 356 -6.26 -8.83 16.40
N ASN A 357 -7.56 -8.91 16.11
CA ASN A 357 -8.57 -9.53 17.00
C ASN A 357 -8.49 -9.02 18.45
N ALA A 358 -8.34 -7.70 18.61
CA ALA A 358 -8.13 -7.06 19.90
C ALA A 358 -8.78 -5.68 19.93
N THR A 359 -9.28 -5.32 21.11
CA THR A 359 -9.82 -3.99 21.39
C THR A 359 -8.78 -3.18 22.16
N TRP A 360 -8.65 -1.91 21.80
CA TRP A 360 -7.86 -0.95 22.57
C TRP A 360 -8.71 -0.35 23.70
N GLU A 361 -8.20 -0.41 24.94
CA GLU A 361 -8.97 -0.07 26.16
C GLU A 361 -8.47 1.20 26.89
N TRP A 362 -7.39 1.83 26.42
CA TRP A 362 -6.72 2.92 27.14
C TRP A 362 -7.00 4.29 26.53
N GLY A 363 -7.04 5.35 27.35
CA GLY A 363 -7.21 6.72 26.85
C GLY A 363 -5.98 7.24 26.13
N THR A 364 -4.79 6.78 26.51
CA THR A 364 -3.50 7.20 25.93
C THR A 364 -2.49 6.06 25.82
N VAL A 365 -1.47 6.22 24.96
CA VAL A 365 -0.32 5.31 24.90
C VAL A 365 0.42 5.25 26.24
N LYS A 366 0.49 6.37 26.97
CA LYS A 366 1.12 6.45 28.29
C LYS A 366 0.38 5.57 29.32
N GLU A 367 -0.95 5.60 29.31
CA GLU A 367 -1.78 4.73 30.17
C GLU A 367 -1.59 3.25 29.81
N ALA A 368 -1.57 2.92 28.52
CA ALA A 368 -1.32 1.55 28.06
C ALA A 368 0.03 1.02 28.55
N ILE A 369 1.09 1.83 28.46
CA ILE A 369 2.42 1.45 28.97
C ILE A 369 2.40 1.27 30.49
N ALA A 370 1.74 2.17 31.22
CA ALA A 370 1.61 2.05 32.68
C ALA A 370 0.80 0.81 33.09
N ALA A 371 -0.14 0.38 32.25
CA ALA A 371 -0.91 -0.85 32.43
C ALA A 371 -0.17 -2.12 31.97
N GLY A 372 1.06 -2.01 31.46
CA GLY A 372 1.88 -3.16 31.07
C GLY A 372 1.54 -3.75 29.70
N VAL A 373 0.97 -2.96 28.78
CA VAL A 373 0.70 -3.42 27.40
C VAL A 373 2.00 -3.79 26.70
N GLU A 374 2.09 -5.05 26.29
CA GLU A 374 3.17 -5.56 25.45
C GLU A 374 2.96 -5.22 23.97
N GLY A 375 4.03 -5.23 23.18
CA GLY A 375 3.97 -5.01 21.73
C GLY A 375 4.06 -3.55 21.28
N LEU A 376 4.20 -2.60 22.21
CA LEU A 376 4.49 -1.20 21.89
C LEU A 376 6.01 -0.96 21.80
N ASN A 377 6.49 -0.52 20.64
CA ASN A 377 7.88 -0.19 20.35
C ASN A 377 8.08 1.33 20.26
N LEU A 378 8.60 1.91 21.34
CA LEU A 378 8.96 3.33 21.39
C LEU A 378 10.44 3.62 21.09
N LYS A 379 11.25 2.60 20.80
CA LYS A 379 12.70 2.76 20.64
C LYS A 379 13.13 2.79 19.19
N THR A 380 12.69 1.80 18.42
CA THR A 380 13.03 1.62 17.00
C THR A 380 11.80 1.20 16.19
N PRO A 381 10.65 1.89 16.28
CA PRO A 381 9.48 1.57 15.46
C PRO A 381 9.75 1.82 13.98
N ALA A 382 9.03 1.11 13.12
CA ALA A 382 9.02 1.38 11.68
C ALA A 382 8.44 2.76 11.39
N LEU A 383 9.03 3.47 10.42
CA LEU A 383 8.61 4.79 9.97
C LEU A 383 8.21 4.69 8.49
N GLN A 384 6.92 4.90 8.17
CA GLN A 384 6.37 4.70 6.82
C GLN A 384 5.18 5.66 6.56
N LEU A 385 4.86 5.91 5.30
CA LEU A 385 3.66 6.66 4.92
C LEU A 385 2.38 5.83 4.98
N VAL A 386 2.51 4.49 4.90
CA VAL A 386 1.39 3.55 4.99
C VAL A 386 1.65 2.53 6.06
N HIS A 387 0.66 2.33 6.94
CA HIS A 387 0.64 1.22 7.89
C HIS A 387 -0.68 0.47 7.80
N ASP A 388 -0.59 -0.85 7.88
CA ASP A 388 -1.77 -1.69 7.94
C ASP A 388 -2.36 -1.69 9.36
N VAL A 389 -3.66 -1.47 9.45
CA VAL A 389 -4.45 -1.75 10.65
C VAL A 389 -5.05 -3.14 10.49
N PRO A 390 -4.70 -4.10 11.36
CA PRO A 390 -5.14 -5.49 11.19
C PRO A 390 -6.67 -5.64 11.33
N PRO A 391 -7.26 -6.71 10.77
CA PRO A 391 -8.69 -6.99 10.87
C PRO A 391 -9.11 -7.15 12.33
N LEU A 392 -10.27 -6.58 12.67
CA LEU A 392 -10.88 -6.65 14.00
C LEU A 392 -9.90 -6.29 15.15
N GLY A 393 -8.92 -5.44 14.85
CA GLY A 393 -7.77 -5.16 15.70
C GLY A 393 -7.53 -3.67 15.88
N TRP A 394 -6.34 -3.32 16.37
CA TRP A 394 -5.92 -1.93 16.52
C TRP A 394 -4.51 -1.69 16.01
N ALA A 395 -4.21 -0.43 15.70
CA ALA A 395 -2.87 0.07 15.47
C ALA A 395 -2.70 1.43 16.14
N VAL A 396 -1.49 1.72 16.60
CA VAL A 396 -1.11 3.03 17.16
C VAL A 396 -0.02 3.63 16.28
N VAL A 397 -0.34 4.74 15.64
CA VAL A 397 0.61 5.50 14.83
C VAL A 397 0.94 6.84 15.48
N ARG A 398 2.18 7.30 15.31
CA ARG A 398 2.66 8.56 15.88
C ARG A 398 3.44 9.38 14.85
N TRP A 399 3.21 10.68 14.82
CA TRP A 399 4.05 11.62 14.07
C TRP A 399 4.05 13.00 14.72
N GLU A 400 4.97 13.85 14.29
CA GLU A 400 5.02 15.26 14.65
C GLU A 400 4.49 16.11 13.50
N ILE A 401 3.64 17.08 13.79
CA ILE A 401 3.08 18.00 12.80
C ILE A 401 4.19 18.92 12.27
N ARG A 402 4.68 18.64 11.06
CA ARG A 402 5.69 19.45 10.35
C ARG A 402 5.22 19.90 8.96
N VAL A 403 3.92 19.83 8.74
CA VAL A 403 3.23 20.38 7.57
C VAL A 403 2.34 21.53 8.02
N ARG A 404 2.25 22.58 7.19
CA ARG A 404 1.18 23.58 7.25
C ARG A 404 0.26 23.34 6.06
N GLY A 405 -0.94 22.83 6.29
CA GLY A 405 -1.95 22.60 5.26
C GLY A 405 -2.99 21.54 5.62
N ALA A 406 -3.99 21.45 4.75
CA ALA A 406 -5.01 20.41 4.80
C ALA A 406 -4.42 19.11 4.20
N THR A 407 -4.14 18.14 5.05
CA THR A 407 -3.69 16.80 4.67
C THR A 407 -4.81 15.79 4.93
N MET A 408 -4.52 14.50 4.81
CA MET A 408 -5.49 13.44 4.97
C MET A 408 -4.83 12.15 5.45
N LEU A 409 -5.55 11.43 6.31
CA LEU A 409 -5.33 10.01 6.58
C LEU A 409 -6.49 9.24 5.97
N HIS A 410 -6.22 8.26 5.12
CA HIS A 410 -7.29 7.52 4.45
C HIS A 410 -6.89 6.07 4.17
N SER A 411 -7.89 5.23 3.93
CA SER A 411 -7.61 3.91 3.37
C SER A 411 -7.04 4.06 1.97
N ASN A 412 -5.99 3.29 1.65
CA ASN A 412 -5.47 3.21 0.30
C ASN A 412 -6.04 2.02 -0.51
N LYS A 413 -7.11 1.41 0.01
CA LYS A 413 -7.96 0.49 -0.74
C LYS A 413 -9.12 1.26 -1.40
N PHE A 414 -9.33 1.09 -2.69
CA PHE A 414 -10.27 1.83 -3.53
C PHE A 414 -11.68 1.63 -3.02
N LYS A 415 -12.06 0.39 -2.69
CA LYS A 415 -13.36 0.11 -2.09
C LYS A 415 -13.66 1.02 -0.91
N TYR A 416 -12.75 1.05 0.06
CA TYR A 416 -12.96 1.79 1.30
C TYR A 416 -12.83 3.29 1.09
N TYR A 417 -11.85 3.74 0.29
CA TYR A 417 -11.67 5.15 -0.07
C TYR A 417 -12.90 5.71 -0.78
N ALA A 418 -13.37 5.03 -1.83
CA ALA A 418 -14.53 5.46 -2.62
C ALA A 418 -15.81 5.51 -1.78
N MET A 419 -15.94 4.61 -0.79
CA MET A 419 -17.07 4.57 0.14
C MET A 419 -16.92 5.49 1.36
N GLY A 420 -15.88 6.34 1.39
CA GLY A 420 -15.77 7.46 2.32
C GLY A 420 -14.77 7.30 3.47
N MET A 421 -13.90 6.28 3.44
CA MET A 421 -12.92 6.03 4.50
C MET A 421 -11.72 6.99 4.44
N SER A 422 -11.98 8.24 4.79
CA SER A 422 -10.98 9.32 4.84
C SER A 422 -11.23 10.23 6.04
N ALA A 423 -10.15 10.73 6.65
CA ALA A 423 -10.17 11.74 7.69
C ALA A 423 -9.24 12.89 7.28
N PRO A 424 -9.79 14.03 6.82
CA PRO A 424 -8.99 15.22 6.56
C PRO A 424 -8.40 15.78 7.86
N LEU A 425 -7.17 16.28 7.78
CA LEU A 425 -6.41 16.81 8.92
C LEU A 425 -5.96 18.24 8.61
N LEU A 426 -6.34 19.21 9.44
CA LEU A 426 -5.88 20.60 9.31
C LEU A 426 -4.57 20.79 10.08
N GLU A 427 -3.48 20.27 9.52
CA GLU A 427 -2.16 20.21 10.14
C GLU A 427 -1.43 21.55 10.03
N GLY A 428 -0.99 22.12 11.16
CA GLY A 428 -0.25 23.37 11.22
C GLY A 428 -1.00 24.58 10.67
N MET A 429 -2.32 24.46 10.48
CA MET A 429 -3.17 25.52 9.94
C MET A 429 -3.60 26.51 11.04
N ASP A 430 -3.64 27.78 10.66
CA ASP A 430 -4.21 28.88 11.43
C ASP A 430 -5.08 29.74 10.51
N SER A 431 -5.82 30.70 11.06
CA SER A 431 -6.73 31.55 10.29
C SER A 431 -6.04 32.45 9.25
N ASN A 432 -4.72 32.63 9.33
CA ASN A 432 -3.97 33.41 8.35
C ASN A 432 -3.56 32.59 7.14
N MET A 433 -3.73 31.25 7.17
CA MET A 433 -3.25 30.38 6.10
C MET A 433 -3.84 30.74 4.74
N GLN A 434 -5.08 31.23 4.67
CA GLN A 434 -5.71 31.67 3.42
C GLN A 434 -4.93 32.80 2.72
N ASN A 435 -4.25 33.66 3.50
CA ASN A 435 -3.45 34.75 2.97
C ASN A 435 -2.16 34.25 2.31
N GLU A 436 -1.71 33.06 2.66
CA GLU A 436 -0.51 32.42 2.10
C GLU A 436 -0.79 31.66 0.81
N ILE A 437 -2.07 31.43 0.48
CA ILE A 437 -2.47 30.68 -0.71
C ILE A 437 -2.19 31.54 -1.95
N PRO A 438 -1.47 31.00 -2.96
CA PRO A 438 -1.22 31.72 -4.19
C PRO A 438 -2.51 32.13 -4.91
N GLU A 439 -2.56 33.34 -5.46
CA GLU A 439 -3.74 33.84 -6.19
C GLU A 439 -4.16 32.93 -7.34
N HIS A 440 -3.21 32.31 -8.05
CA HIS A 440 -3.53 31.36 -9.11
C HIS A 440 -4.36 30.18 -8.58
N ALA A 441 -4.04 29.65 -7.39
CA ALA A 441 -4.74 28.52 -6.79
C ALA A 441 -6.15 28.93 -6.32
N LYS A 442 -6.29 30.15 -5.78
CA LYS A 442 -7.62 30.73 -5.46
C LYS A 442 -8.47 30.90 -6.71
N SER A 443 -7.86 31.31 -7.82
CA SER A 443 -8.55 31.57 -9.09
C SER A 443 -8.88 30.33 -9.92
N MET A 444 -8.45 29.13 -9.50
CA MET A 444 -8.84 27.91 -10.18
C MET A 444 -10.36 27.71 -10.09
N PRO A 445 -11.02 27.09 -11.09
CA PRO A 445 -12.45 26.83 -11.01
C PRO A 445 -12.78 25.91 -9.82
N HIS A 446 -13.70 26.35 -8.97
CA HIS A 446 -14.29 25.53 -7.90
C HIS A 446 -15.77 25.31 -8.21
N VAL A 447 -16.30 24.14 -7.88
CA VAL A 447 -17.74 23.92 -8.00
C VAL A 447 -18.39 24.38 -6.70
N GLU A 448 -19.32 25.32 -6.80
CA GLU A 448 -20.27 25.56 -5.72
C GLU A 448 -21.27 24.41 -5.70
N PHE A 449 -20.94 23.40 -4.88
CA PHE A 449 -21.76 22.22 -4.69
C PHE A 449 -22.16 22.12 -3.22
N THR A 450 -23.47 22.11 -2.97
CA THR A 450 -24.04 21.80 -1.67
C THR A 450 -24.61 20.39 -1.74
N PRO A 451 -24.04 19.42 -1.00
CA PRO A 451 -24.60 18.07 -0.90
C PRO A 451 -26.07 18.11 -0.48
N LYS A 452 -26.88 17.20 -1.03
CA LYS A 452 -28.29 17.07 -0.69
C LYS A 452 -28.47 16.42 0.70
N ASN A 453 -27.51 15.59 1.10
CA ASN A 453 -27.49 14.80 2.30
C ASN A 453 -26.04 14.55 2.78
N ASP A 454 -25.89 13.79 3.88
CA ASP A 454 -24.61 13.48 4.51
C ASP A 454 -24.02 12.11 4.09
N GLY A 455 -24.62 11.46 3.09
CA GLY A 455 -24.12 10.21 2.52
C GLY A 455 -22.88 10.41 1.65
N VAL A 456 -22.18 9.32 1.36
CA VAL A 456 -20.89 9.36 0.61
C VAL A 456 -21.01 10.00 -0.78
N PHE A 457 -22.16 9.88 -1.44
CA PHE A 457 -22.39 10.42 -2.78
C PHE A 457 -23.06 11.79 -2.81
N GLY A 458 -23.31 12.41 -1.65
CA GLY A 458 -23.86 13.76 -1.54
C GLY A 458 -25.37 13.85 -1.69
#